data_AF-A0A2B7WQJ9-F1
#
_entry.id   AF-A0A2B7WQJ9-F1
#
_cell.length_a   1.000
_cell.length_b   1.000
_cell.length_c   1.000
_cell.angle_alpha   90.00
_cell.angle_beta   90.00
_cell.angle_gamma   90.00
#
_symmetry.space_group_name_H-M   'P 1'
#
loop_
_entity.id
_entity.type
_entity.pdbx_description
1 polymer ?
#
loop_
_entity_poly.entity_id
_entity_poly.type
_entity_poly.pdbx_seq_one_letter_code
_entity_poly.pdbx_strand_id
1 'polypeptide(L)'
;MKRDMLHAYQALSIQSLKGFLSWACDQHRGKGGRRRPGIQAVSSLITFWKQYSQAYKQDTSNDIDPLIMTQSQNVIKLITDEKKLNHDPRPSGTMYVNNLAEYNRVLLMTNEMEFQLTGVTANQPDALTQLHYCDLMLTLVRNPHSSTPHLCVGLTALFTKTHLGMKNANTFWLPEIIYDPTLVLSPHVFLLGMLFHIQAFKSPSIRTAEQLYSLGILDRLNQQELPLRDGLLDKFIF
;
A
#
# COMPACT_ATOMS: atom_id res chain seq x y z
N MET A 1 -29.14 23.93 13.61
CA MET A 1 -28.26 25.11 13.69
C MET A 1 -26.90 24.75 13.10
N LYS A 2 -26.63 25.06 11.83
CA LYS A 2 -25.27 24.90 11.27
C LYS A 2 -24.44 26.04 11.86
N ARG A 3 -23.68 25.77 12.93
CA ARG A 3 -22.60 26.67 13.32
C ARG A 3 -21.58 26.64 12.19
N ASP A 4 -21.18 27.82 11.74
CA ASP A 4 -20.13 27.98 10.74
C ASP A 4 -18.83 27.35 11.28
N MET A 5 -18.30 26.33 10.59
CA MET A 5 -17.10 25.62 11.03
C MET A 5 -15.91 26.56 11.14
N LEU A 6 -15.85 27.57 10.26
CA LEU A 6 -14.80 28.59 10.28
C LEU A 6 -14.83 29.40 11.58
N HIS A 7 -16.02 29.73 12.08
CA HIS A 7 -16.18 30.47 13.32
C HIS A 7 -15.75 29.64 14.54
N ALA A 8 -16.01 28.33 14.54
CA ALA A 8 -15.54 27.43 15.59
C ALA A 8 -14.01 27.31 15.62
N TYR A 9 -13.36 27.34 14.45
CA TYR A 9 -11.90 27.37 14.34
C TYR A 9 -11.30 28.68 14.83
N GLN A 10 -11.88 29.82 14.49
CA GLN A 10 -11.43 31.13 14.96
C GLN A 10 -11.59 31.32 16.49
N ALA A 11 -12.58 30.66 17.09
CA ALA A 11 -12.82 30.70 18.54
C ALA A 11 -12.05 29.61 19.31
N LEU A 12 -11.11 28.90 18.67
CA LEU A 12 -10.36 27.82 19.30
C LEU A 12 -9.53 28.36 20.47
N SER A 13 -9.82 27.85 21.65
CA SER A 13 -9.08 28.09 22.89
C SER A 13 -8.72 26.76 23.53
N ILE A 14 -7.81 26.78 24.51
CA ILE A 14 -7.49 25.58 25.29
C ILE A 14 -8.71 25.02 26.04
N GLN A 15 -9.59 25.88 26.52
CA GLN A 15 -10.79 25.45 27.23
C GLN A 15 -11.78 24.76 26.27
N SER A 16 -12.00 25.33 25.08
CA SER A 16 -12.85 24.70 24.07
C SER A 16 -12.23 23.41 23.55
N LEU A 17 -10.90 23.36 23.43
CA LEU A 17 -10.16 22.16 23.03
C LEU A 17 -10.32 21.03 24.06
N LYS A 18 -10.15 21.34 25.36
CA LYS A 18 -10.40 20.36 26.43
C LYS A 18 -11.81 19.80 26.33
N GLY A 19 -12.82 20.68 26.25
CA GLY A 19 -14.22 20.28 26.12
C GLY A 19 -14.48 19.40 24.90
N PHE A 20 -13.90 19.76 23.75
CA PHE A 20 -14.04 19.01 22.50
C PHE A 20 -13.39 17.61 22.57
N LEU A 21 -12.15 17.52 23.06
CA LEU A 21 -11.45 16.25 23.18
C LEU A 21 -12.10 15.34 24.23
N SER A 22 -12.53 15.89 25.38
CA SER A 22 -13.30 15.14 26.37
C SER A 22 -14.62 14.62 25.79
N TRP A 23 -15.35 15.45 25.03
CA TRP A 23 -16.56 15.04 24.32
C TRP A 23 -16.30 13.93 23.30
N ALA A 24 -15.16 13.96 22.60
CA ALA A 24 -14.75 12.93 21.65
C ALA A 24 -14.50 11.59 22.36
N CYS A 25 -13.89 11.61 23.55
CA CYS A 25 -13.74 10.42 24.40
C CYS A 25 -15.09 9.85 24.85
N ASP A 26 -16.08 10.70 25.13
CA ASP A 26 -17.40 10.29 25.65
C ASP A 26 -18.43 9.94 24.56
N GLN A 27 -18.03 9.86 23.29
CA GLN A 27 -18.97 9.60 22.19
C GLN A 27 -19.55 8.19 22.22
N HIS A 28 -20.81 8.08 22.66
CA HIS A 28 -21.55 6.82 22.67
C HIS A 28 -22.36 6.53 21.39
N ARG A 29 -22.61 7.53 20.55
CA ARG A 29 -23.43 7.41 19.33
C ARG A 29 -22.80 8.15 18.15
N GLY A 30 -22.74 7.49 17.00
CA GLY A 30 -22.31 8.05 15.72
C GLY A 30 -23.48 8.37 14.80
N LYS A 31 -23.17 8.72 13.54
CA LYS A 31 -24.14 8.97 12.47
C LYS A 31 -25.12 7.79 12.34
N GLY A 32 -26.41 8.08 12.23
CA GLY A 32 -27.46 7.07 12.11
C GLY A 32 -27.71 6.25 13.39
N GLY A 33 -27.29 6.73 14.56
CA GLY A 33 -27.53 6.05 15.84
C GLY A 33 -26.59 4.87 16.12
N ARG A 34 -25.58 4.63 15.27
CA ARG A 34 -24.58 3.58 15.47
C ARG A 34 -23.89 3.75 16.83
N ARG A 35 -23.90 2.72 17.68
CA ARG A 35 -23.13 2.75 18.94
C ARG A 35 -21.64 2.92 18.65
N ARG A 36 -21.00 3.85 19.33
CA ARG A 36 -19.55 4.03 19.32
C ARG A 36 -19.05 3.93 20.77
N PRO A 37 -17.91 3.28 21.03
CA PRO A 37 -17.38 3.15 22.38
C PRO A 37 -16.62 4.40 22.86
N GLY A 38 -16.56 5.47 22.05
CA GLY A 38 -15.69 6.61 22.31
C GLY A 38 -14.20 6.29 22.13
N ILE A 39 -13.34 7.24 22.48
CA ILE A 39 -11.89 7.05 22.48
C ILE A 39 -11.48 6.47 23.83
N GLN A 40 -10.90 5.27 23.81
CA GLN A 40 -10.52 4.52 25.02
C GLN A 40 -9.00 4.37 25.20
N ALA A 41 -8.21 4.81 24.20
CA ALA A 41 -6.76 4.66 24.20
C ALA A 41 -6.06 5.99 23.93
N VAL A 42 -4.93 6.22 24.61
CA VAL A 42 -4.12 7.44 24.48
C VAL A 42 -3.63 7.63 23.05
N SER A 43 -3.17 6.54 22.41
CA SER A 43 -2.73 6.55 21.01
C SER A 43 -3.83 7.01 20.04
N SER A 44 -5.09 6.63 20.31
CA SER A 44 -6.26 7.03 19.53
C SER A 44 -6.60 8.50 19.76
N LEU A 45 -6.49 9.01 20.99
CA LEU A 45 -6.70 10.43 21.30
C LEU A 45 -5.64 11.32 20.61
N ILE A 46 -4.37 10.91 20.66
CA ILE A 46 -3.27 11.61 19.97
C ILE A 46 -3.51 11.62 18.46
N THR A 47 -3.94 10.49 17.89
CA THR A 47 -4.25 10.40 16.46
C THR A 47 -5.42 11.30 16.08
N PHE A 48 -6.47 11.33 16.90
CA PHE A 48 -7.62 12.20 16.70
C PHE A 48 -7.21 13.68 16.72
N TRP A 49 -6.36 14.09 17.66
CA TRP A 49 -5.83 15.46 17.72
C TRP A 49 -5.03 15.84 16.46
N LYS A 50 -4.20 14.93 15.94
CA LYS A 50 -3.45 15.15 14.69
C LYS A 50 -4.40 15.32 13.50
N GLN A 51 -5.42 14.48 13.39
CA GLN A 51 -6.42 14.59 12.33
C GLN A 51 -7.21 15.90 12.41
N TYR A 52 -7.59 16.32 13.62
CA TYR A 52 -8.23 17.62 13.83
C TYR A 52 -7.32 18.77 13.38
N SER A 53 -6.04 18.72 13.74
CA SER A 53 -5.07 19.75 13.36
C SER A 53 -4.89 19.84 11.84
N GLN A 54 -4.93 18.69 11.15
CA GLN A 54 -4.87 18.65 9.69
C GLN A 54 -6.14 19.20 9.03
N ALA A 55 -7.32 18.86 9.55
CA ALA A 55 -8.59 19.40 9.06
C ALA A 55 -8.67 20.92 9.28
N TYR A 56 -8.23 21.40 10.45
CA TYR A 56 -8.10 22.84 10.74
C TYR A 56 -7.25 23.54 9.68
N LYS A 57 -6.08 22.98 9.36
CA LYS A 57 -5.16 23.55 8.36
C LYS A 57 -5.80 23.58 6.96
N GLN A 58 -6.50 22.52 6.58
CA GLN A 58 -7.18 22.44 5.28
C GLN A 58 -8.30 23.48 5.16
N ASP A 59 -9.10 23.66 6.21
CA ASP A 59 -10.28 24.53 6.16
C ASP A 59 -9.96 26.02 6.38
N THR A 60 -8.91 26.33 7.17
CA THR A 60 -8.53 27.72 7.48
C THR A 60 -7.34 28.22 6.66
N SER A 61 -6.67 27.35 5.91
CA SER A 61 -5.38 27.60 5.24
C SER A 61 -4.24 28.04 6.18
N ASN A 62 -4.44 28.01 7.49
CA ASN A 62 -3.48 28.45 8.51
C ASN A 62 -3.19 27.33 9.50
N ASP A 63 -1.99 27.33 10.07
CA ASP A 63 -1.67 26.42 11.17
C ASP A 63 -2.34 26.88 12.48
N ILE A 64 -2.62 25.93 13.37
CA ILE A 64 -3.08 26.24 14.73
C ILE A 64 -1.96 27.01 15.45
N ASP A 65 -2.34 28.00 16.26
CA ASP A 65 -1.41 28.78 17.08
C ASP A 65 -0.39 27.85 17.80
N PRO A 66 0.93 28.09 17.63
CA PRO A 66 1.97 27.30 18.27
C PRO A 66 1.78 27.15 19.79
N LEU A 67 1.29 28.18 20.48
CA LEU A 67 1.02 28.15 21.91
C LEU A 67 -0.09 27.15 22.25
N ILE A 68 -1.17 27.13 21.48
CA ILE A 68 -2.26 26.16 21.62
C ILE A 68 -1.74 24.76 21.34
N MET A 69 -0.89 24.59 20.31
CA MET A 69 -0.28 23.31 19.98
C MET A 69 0.57 22.76 21.14
N THR A 70 1.40 23.59 21.77
CA THR A 70 2.20 23.19 22.94
C THR A 70 1.31 22.85 24.13
N GLN A 71 0.34 23.72 24.44
CA GLN A 71 -0.56 23.52 25.58
C GLN A 71 -1.51 22.32 25.39
N SER A 72 -1.82 21.94 24.15
CA SER A 72 -2.64 20.76 23.84
C SER A 72 -2.06 19.46 24.41
N GLN A 73 -0.74 19.36 24.53
CA GLN A 73 -0.10 18.17 25.11
C GLN A 73 -0.46 18.00 26.58
N ASN A 74 -0.54 19.11 27.33
CA ASN A 74 -0.97 19.10 28.73
C ASN A 74 -2.46 18.78 28.84
N VAL A 75 -3.29 19.29 27.91
CA VAL A 75 -4.72 18.93 27.82
C VAL A 75 -4.90 17.44 27.56
N ILE A 76 -4.14 16.86 26.64
CA ILE A 76 -4.21 15.42 26.32
C ILE A 76 -3.81 14.57 27.53
N LYS A 77 -2.74 14.94 28.25
CA LYS A 77 -2.34 14.26 29.50
C LYS A 77 -3.45 14.33 30.55
N LEU A 78 -4.00 15.52 30.76
CA LEU A 78 -5.07 15.73 31.72
C LEU A 78 -6.32 14.91 31.38
N ILE A 79 -6.72 14.86 30.09
CA ILE A 79 -7.86 14.04 29.65
C ILE A 79 -7.55 12.55 29.77
N THR A 80 -6.31 12.14 29.48
CA THR A 80 -5.86 10.76 29.64
C THR A 80 -6.07 10.29 31.07
N ASP A 81 -5.68 11.11 32.05
CA ASP A 81 -5.84 10.82 33.47
C ASP A 81 -7.31 10.88 33.90
N GLU A 82 -8.06 11.93 33.52
CA GLU A 82 -9.48 12.11 33.84
C GLU A 82 -10.34 10.94 33.31
N LYS A 83 -10.04 10.46 32.10
CA LYS A 83 -10.80 9.41 31.40
C LYS A 83 -10.23 8.01 31.58
N LYS A 84 -9.10 7.86 32.29
CA LYS A 84 -8.38 6.59 32.51
C LYS A 84 -8.12 5.85 31.20
N LEU A 85 -7.61 6.55 30.20
CA LEU A 85 -7.37 5.97 28.88
C LEU A 85 -6.27 4.90 28.93
N ASN A 86 -6.39 3.87 28.10
CA ASN A 86 -5.38 2.84 28.00
C ASN A 86 -4.09 3.35 27.33
N HIS A 87 -2.94 3.10 27.96
CA HIS A 87 -1.61 3.40 27.45
C HIS A 87 -1.00 2.26 26.62
N ASP A 88 -1.53 1.04 26.76
CA ASP A 88 -0.98 -0.12 26.12
C ASP A 88 -1.08 0.01 24.60
N PRO A 89 0.02 -0.24 23.88
CA PRO A 89 -0.06 -0.37 22.44
C PRO A 89 -1.02 -1.51 22.13
N ARG A 90 -1.84 -1.31 21.08
CA ARG A 90 -2.63 -2.42 20.55
C ARG A 90 -1.65 -3.56 20.22
N PRO A 91 -1.82 -4.76 20.77
CA PRO A 91 -0.95 -5.87 20.46
C PRO A 91 -0.98 -6.08 18.94
N SER A 92 0.19 -6.07 18.31
CA SER A 92 0.29 -6.45 16.91
C SER A 92 -0.18 -7.89 16.78
N GLY A 93 -1.14 -8.14 15.88
CA GLY A 93 -1.55 -9.51 15.61
C GLY A 93 -0.37 -10.24 14.98
N THR A 94 0.22 -11.18 15.70
CA THR A 94 1.20 -12.10 15.12
C THR A 94 0.45 -13.20 14.41
N MET A 95 0.81 -13.43 13.14
CA MET A 95 0.26 -14.52 12.34
C MET A 95 1.30 -15.62 12.25
N TYR A 96 0.93 -16.86 12.55
CA TYR A 96 1.81 -18.00 12.30
C TYR A 96 2.09 -18.12 10.80
N VAL A 97 3.29 -18.57 10.43
CA VAL A 97 3.68 -18.76 9.02
C VAL A 97 2.68 -19.66 8.28
N ASN A 98 2.16 -20.69 8.94
CA ASN A 98 1.13 -21.56 8.36
C ASN A 98 -0.19 -20.83 8.11
N ASN A 99 -0.61 -19.97 9.03
CA ASN A 99 -1.81 -19.15 8.86
C ASN A 99 -1.61 -18.09 7.78
N LEU A 100 -0.39 -17.57 7.60
CA LEU A 100 -0.05 -16.69 6.49
C LEU A 100 -0.12 -17.44 5.15
N ALA A 101 0.38 -18.67 5.11
CA ALA A 101 0.28 -19.52 3.92
C ALA A 101 -1.19 -19.86 3.60
N GLU A 102 -2.01 -20.15 4.59
CA GLU A 102 -3.45 -20.41 4.42
C GLU A 102 -4.22 -19.15 4.03
N TYR A 103 -3.94 -18.01 4.68
CA TYR A 103 -4.49 -16.71 4.32
C TYR A 103 -4.16 -16.34 2.88
N ASN A 104 -2.90 -16.49 2.49
CA ASN A 104 -2.48 -16.34 1.11
C ASN A 104 -3.25 -17.31 0.23
N ARG A 105 -3.34 -18.60 0.54
CA ARG A 105 -4.11 -19.57 -0.27
C ARG A 105 -5.58 -19.18 -0.46
N VAL A 106 -6.25 -18.70 0.58
CA VAL A 106 -7.64 -18.21 0.50
C VAL A 106 -7.73 -16.98 -0.38
N LEU A 107 -6.82 -16.02 -0.19
CA LEU A 107 -6.71 -14.81 -1.01
C LEU A 107 -6.38 -15.15 -2.49
N LEU A 108 -5.57 -16.18 -2.71
CA LEU A 108 -5.26 -16.71 -4.03
C LEU A 108 -6.54 -17.26 -4.69
N MET A 109 -7.42 -17.94 -3.93
CA MET A 109 -8.71 -18.43 -4.44
C MET A 109 -9.73 -17.33 -4.74
N THR A 110 -9.62 -16.15 -4.11
CA THR A 110 -10.54 -15.02 -4.33
C THR A 110 -10.14 -14.12 -5.51
N ASN A 111 -9.08 -14.45 -6.26
CA ASN A 111 -8.60 -13.71 -7.44
C ASN A 111 -8.20 -12.24 -7.20
N GLU A 112 -7.89 -11.85 -5.96
CA GLU A 112 -7.48 -10.47 -5.68
C GLU A 112 -5.96 -10.29 -5.90
N MET A 113 -5.57 -10.07 -7.15
CA MET A 113 -4.16 -9.96 -7.60
C MET A 113 -3.33 -8.90 -6.88
N GLU A 114 -3.93 -7.76 -6.54
CA GLU A 114 -3.25 -6.68 -5.82
C GLU A 114 -2.73 -7.15 -4.46
N PHE A 115 -3.51 -7.95 -3.75
CA PHE A 115 -3.10 -8.47 -2.45
C PHE A 115 -2.00 -9.54 -2.55
N GLN A 116 -1.94 -10.28 -3.67
CA GLN A 116 -0.85 -11.24 -3.90
C GLN A 116 0.48 -10.52 -4.12
N LEU A 117 0.50 -9.46 -4.95
CA LEU A 117 1.70 -8.64 -5.11
C LEU A 117 2.07 -7.93 -3.81
N THR A 118 1.11 -7.48 -3.00
CA THR A 118 1.40 -6.91 -1.67
C THR A 118 2.10 -7.92 -0.77
N GLY A 119 1.67 -9.18 -0.78
CA GLY A 119 2.33 -10.25 -0.02
C GLY A 119 3.78 -10.51 -0.45
N VAL A 120 4.07 -10.48 -1.76
CA VAL A 120 5.42 -10.76 -2.30
C VAL A 120 6.34 -9.54 -2.22
N THR A 121 5.83 -8.35 -2.54
CA THR A 121 6.65 -7.12 -2.65
C THR A 121 6.68 -6.31 -1.36
N ALA A 122 5.80 -6.60 -0.40
CA ALA A 122 5.56 -5.80 0.81
C ALA A 122 5.19 -4.33 0.54
N ASN A 123 4.69 -4.01 -0.67
CA ASN A 123 4.19 -2.70 -1.03
C ASN A 123 2.70 -2.53 -0.67
N GLN A 124 2.30 -1.29 -0.36
CA GLN A 124 0.88 -0.96 -0.15
C GLN A 124 0.07 -1.20 -1.44
N PRO A 125 -1.18 -1.70 -1.36
CA PRO A 125 -2.02 -1.93 -2.53
C PRO A 125 -2.13 -0.72 -3.45
N ASP A 126 -2.36 0.48 -2.90
CA ASP A 126 -2.45 1.73 -3.66
C ASP A 126 -1.19 1.98 -4.51
N ALA A 127 0.00 1.65 -4.00
CA ALA A 127 1.25 1.81 -4.75
C ALA A 127 1.37 0.83 -5.92
N LEU A 128 0.73 -0.34 -5.83
CA LEU A 128 0.72 -1.35 -6.90
C LEU A 128 -0.25 -0.97 -8.02
N THR A 129 -1.38 -0.32 -7.69
CA THR A 129 -2.33 0.18 -8.70
C THR A 129 -1.75 1.27 -9.60
N GLN A 130 -0.67 1.93 -9.16
CA GLN A 130 0.02 2.98 -9.92
C GLN A 130 1.12 2.43 -10.83
N LEU A 131 1.35 1.12 -10.84
CA LEU A 131 2.36 0.52 -11.70
C LEU A 131 1.94 0.58 -13.17
N HIS A 132 2.86 1.03 -14.02
CA HIS A 132 2.70 1.08 -15.46
C HIS A 132 3.51 -0.02 -16.13
N TYR A 133 3.20 -0.35 -17.40
CA TYR A 133 4.02 -1.34 -18.14
C TYR A 133 5.48 -0.89 -18.33
N CYS A 134 5.78 0.42 -18.29
CA CYS A 134 7.16 0.91 -18.27
C CYS A 134 7.94 0.53 -17.01
N ASP A 135 7.24 0.21 -15.92
CA ASP A 135 7.83 -0.19 -14.65
C ASP A 135 8.17 -1.69 -14.61
N LEU A 136 7.79 -2.45 -15.65
CA LEU A 136 8.10 -3.87 -15.81
C LEU A 136 9.45 -4.07 -16.49
N MET A 137 10.29 -4.89 -15.86
CA MET A 137 11.52 -5.40 -16.45
C MET A 137 11.35 -6.89 -16.73
N LEU A 138 11.36 -7.27 -18.01
CA LEU A 138 11.26 -8.67 -18.44
C LEU A 138 12.61 -9.09 -19.01
N THR A 139 13.28 -10.04 -18.37
CA THR A 139 14.62 -10.46 -18.77
C THR A 139 14.70 -11.97 -18.81
N LEU A 140 15.06 -12.53 -19.97
CA LEU A 140 15.48 -13.93 -20.06
C LEU A 140 16.90 -14.06 -19.52
N VAL A 141 17.13 -15.00 -18.62
CA VAL A 141 18.43 -15.26 -18.00
C VAL A 141 18.86 -16.69 -18.31
N ARG A 142 20.13 -16.86 -18.68
CA ARG A 142 20.69 -18.17 -19.04
C ARG A 142 20.74 -19.05 -17.80
N ASN A 143 20.13 -20.22 -17.89
CA ASN A 143 20.24 -21.22 -16.84
C ASN A 143 21.56 -22.01 -17.03
N PRO A 144 22.47 -22.05 -16.05
CA PRO A 144 23.69 -22.86 -16.15
C PRO A 144 23.42 -24.38 -16.13
N HIS A 145 22.24 -24.80 -15.67
CA HIS A 145 21.86 -26.20 -15.48
C HIS A 145 20.81 -26.70 -16.50
N SER A 146 20.26 -25.81 -17.35
CA SER A 146 19.26 -26.16 -18.37
C SER A 146 19.52 -25.40 -19.67
N SER A 147 19.19 -25.99 -20.81
CA SER A 147 19.18 -25.28 -22.09
C SER A 147 18.05 -24.25 -22.19
N THR A 148 17.01 -24.38 -21.36
CA THR A 148 15.90 -23.44 -21.32
C THR A 148 16.25 -22.23 -20.45
N PRO A 149 16.11 -20.99 -20.96
CA PRO A 149 16.31 -19.78 -20.17
C PRO A 149 15.21 -19.63 -19.10
N HIS A 150 15.51 -18.89 -18.03
CA HIS A 150 14.53 -18.49 -17.02
C HIS A 150 14.01 -17.10 -17.30
N LEU A 151 12.74 -16.83 -17.00
CA LEU A 151 12.19 -15.47 -17.11
C LEU A 151 12.29 -14.79 -15.76
N CYS A 152 13.01 -13.68 -15.69
CA CYS A 152 13.02 -12.79 -14.54
C CYS A 152 12.06 -11.63 -14.80
N VAL A 153 11.08 -11.47 -13.91
CA VAL A 153 10.14 -10.34 -13.93
C VAL A 153 10.46 -9.42 -12.77
N GLY A 154 10.94 -8.22 -13.09
CA GLY A 154 11.20 -7.13 -12.16
C GLY A 154 10.08 -6.10 -12.20
N LEU A 155 9.74 -5.55 -11.04
CA LEU A 155 8.80 -4.45 -10.85
C LEU A 155 9.53 -3.28 -10.19
N THR A 156 9.74 -2.20 -10.92
CA THR A 156 10.39 -1.00 -10.40
C THR A 156 9.34 0.02 -9.99
N ALA A 157 8.98 0.02 -8.70
CA ALA A 157 7.97 0.94 -8.18
C ALA A 157 8.57 2.35 -7.98
N LEU A 158 8.50 3.20 -9.01
CA LEU A 158 8.95 4.60 -8.97
C LEU A 158 8.14 5.47 -7.98
N PHE A 159 6.97 5.00 -7.55
CA PHE A 159 6.02 5.75 -6.73
C PHE A 159 6.20 5.55 -5.21
N THR A 160 7.26 4.85 -4.77
CA THR A 160 7.41 4.52 -3.35
C THR A 160 7.89 5.72 -2.51
N LYS A 161 6.89 6.40 -1.89
CA LYS A 161 6.95 7.51 -0.92
C LYS A 161 7.35 8.88 -1.47
N THR A 162 6.36 9.67 -1.88
CA THR A 162 6.49 11.13 -2.06
C THR A 162 6.56 11.91 -0.73
N HIS A 163 6.02 11.36 0.36
CA HIS A 163 5.83 12.10 1.62
C HIS A 163 7.10 12.34 2.45
N LEU A 164 8.22 11.66 2.18
CA LEU A 164 9.49 11.84 2.93
C LEU A 164 10.69 12.23 2.04
N GLY A 165 10.41 12.68 0.80
CA GLY A 165 11.43 12.94 -0.23
C GLY A 165 11.63 11.76 -1.17
N MET A 166 12.30 12.01 -2.31
CA MET A 166 12.58 10.97 -3.30
C MET A 166 13.48 9.89 -2.69
N LYS A 167 12.97 8.65 -2.65
CA LYS A 167 13.76 7.46 -2.33
C LYS A 167 14.20 6.81 -3.64
N ASN A 168 15.37 6.15 -3.64
CA ASN A 168 15.79 5.34 -4.78
C ASN A 168 14.71 4.31 -5.12
N ALA A 169 14.38 4.20 -6.40
CA ALA A 169 13.44 3.21 -6.90
C ALA A 169 14.00 1.80 -6.62
N ASN A 170 13.20 0.96 -5.96
CA ASN A 170 13.55 -0.42 -5.71
C ASN A 170 12.89 -1.31 -6.75
N THR A 171 13.68 -2.16 -7.39
CA THR A 171 13.16 -3.24 -8.25
C THR A 171 12.90 -4.47 -7.41
N PHE A 172 11.66 -4.95 -7.44
CA PHE A 172 11.24 -6.20 -6.80
C PHE A 172 11.17 -7.31 -7.83
N TRP A 173 11.81 -8.44 -7.56
CA TRP A 173 11.80 -9.59 -8.47
C TRP A 173 10.67 -10.54 -8.09
N LEU A 174 9.79 -10.85 -9.04
CA LEU A 174 8.75 -11.86 -8.86
C LEU A 174 9.37 -13.25 -9.07
N PRO A 175 9.31 -14.15 -8.07
CA PRO A 175 9.86 -15.49 -8.21
C PRO A 175 9.04 -16.28 -9.24
N GLU A 176 9.76 -16.96 -10.14
CA GLU A 176 9.16 -17.95 -11.04
C GLU A 176 8.93 -19.24 -10.24
N ILE A 177 7.67 -19.62 -10.03
CA ILE A 177 7.30 -20.85 -9.30
C ILE A 177 7.02 -21.93 -10.35
N ILE A 178 7.98 -22.85 -10.57
CA ILE A 178 7.92 -23.79 -11.71
C ILE A 178 7.36 -25.17 -11.31
N TYR A 179 7.26 -25.47 -10.01
CA TYR A 179 6.92 -26.82 -9.50
C TYR A 179 5.90 -26.81 -8.36
N ASP A 180 4.81 -26.05 -8.51
CA ASP A 180 3.72 -26.04 -7.53
C ASP A 180 2.34 -26.09 -8.22
N PRO A 181 1.39 -26.93 -7.79
CA PRO A 181 0.04 -26.99 -8.37
C PRO A 181 -0.74 -25.67 -8.25
N THR A 182 -0.29 -24.71 -7.43
CA THR A 182 -0.78 -23.33 -7.36
C THR A 182 -0.12 -22.40 -8.38
N LEU A 183 0.60 -22.92 -9.37
CA LEU A 183 1.19 -22.19 -10.51
C LEU A 183 0.22 -21.17 -11.14
N VAL A 184 -1.07 -21.51 -11.26
CA VAL A 184 -2.10 -20.61 -11.82
C VAL A 184 -2.32 -19.35 -10.97
N LEU A 185 -1.91 -19.39 -9.70
CA LEU A 185 -2.02 -18.33 -8.71
C LEU A 185 -0.67 -17.62 -8.49
N SER A 186 0.35 -17.93 -9.30
CA SER A 186 1.61 -17.21 -9.25
C SER A 186 1.44 -15.84 -9.93
N PRO A 187 1.80 -14.72 -9.28
CA PRO A 187 1.80 -13.40 -9.91
C PRO A 187 2.60 -13.36 -11.20
N HIS A 188 3.66 -14.17 -11.28
CA HIS A 188 4.49 -14.34 -12.46
C HIS A 188 3.68 -14.92 -13.64
N VAL A 189 2.99 -16.05 -13.42
CA VAL A 189 2.20 -16.74 -14.46
C VAL A 189 1.00 -15.90 -14.88
N PHE A 190 0.31 -15.29 -13.93
CA PHE A 190 -0.83 -14.42 -14.22
C PHE A 190 -0.43 -13.22 -15.07
N LEU A 191 0.62 -12.49 -14.66
CA LEU A 191 1.12 -11.34 -15.42
C LEU A 191 1.55 -11.77 -16.82
N LEU A 192 2.26 -12.89 -16.94
CA LEU A 192 2.69 -13.41 -18.23
C LEU A 192 1.50 -13.77 -19.14
N GLY A 193 0.45 -14.37 -18.57
CA GLY A 193 -0.81 -14.64 -19.26
C GLY A 193 -1.49 -13.35 -19.78
N MET A 194 -1.53 -12.30 -18.96
CA MET A 194 -2.04 -10.98 -19.36
C MET A 194 -1.21 -10.37 -20.51
N LEU A 195 0.12 -10.44 -20.43
CA LEU A 195 1.03 -9.93 -21.46
C LEU A 195 0.83 -10.65 -22.80
N PHE A 196 0.62 -11.98 -22.79
CA PHE A 196 0.27 -12.72 -24.00
C PHE A 196 -1.11 -12.35 -24.53
N HIS A 197 -2.10 -12.22 -23.66
CA HIS A 197 -3.47 -11.87 -24.03
C HIS A 197 -3.54 -10.54 -24.79
N ILE A 198 -2.82 -9.52 -24.30
CA ILE A 198 -2.77 -8.19 -24.93
C ILE A 198 -1.69 -8.05 -26.00
N GLN A 199 -0.93 -9.12 -26.28
CA GLN A 199 0.21 -9.12 -27.21
C GLN A 199 1.19 -7.99 -26.89
N ALA A 200 1.64 -7.95 -25.64
CA ALA A 200 2.40 -6.84 -25.08
C ALA A 200 3.84 -6.77 -25.60
N PHE A 201 4.43 -7.90 -25.99
CA PHE A 201 5.81 -7.98 -26.44
C PHE A 201 6.02 -7.24 -27.76
N LYS A 202 7.15 -6.52 -27.86
CA LYS A 202 7.53 -5.81 -29.08
C LYS A 202 7.82 -6.76 -30.24
N SER A 203 8.32 -7.96 -29.93
CA SER A 203 8.53 -9.01 -30.92
C SER A 203 7.22 -9.75 -31.23
N PRO A 204 6.75 -9.76 -32.49
CA PRO A 204 5.49 -10.39 -32.87
C PRO A 204 5.54 -11.93 -32.84
N SER A 205 6.74 -12.50 -32.72
CA SER A 205 6.98 -13.95 -32.59
C SER A 205 6.66 -14.48 -31.19
N ILE A 206 6.45 -13.62 -30.20
CA ILE A 206 6.23 -13.97 -28.80
C ILE A 206 4.74 -13.85 -28.48
N ARG A 207 3.99 -14.94 -28.67
CA ARG A 207 2.54 -15.00 -28.39
C ARG A 207 2.18 -16.02 -27.32
N THR A 208 3.08 -16.96 -27.03
CA THR A 208 2.88 -18.01 -26.04
C THR A 208 4.13 -18.18 -25.18
N ALA A 209 3.96 -18.83 -24.02
CA ALA A 209 5.07 -19.19 -23.14
C ALA A 209 6.09 -20.05 -23.88
N GLU A 210 5.64 -21.06 -24.62
CA GLU A 210 6.51 -21.94 -25.41
C GLU A 210 7.40 -21.14 -26.38
N GLN A 211 6.81 -20.18 -27.10
CA GLN A 211 7.55 -19.31 -28.01
C GLN A 211 8.57 -18.47 -27.25
N LEU A 212 8.18 -17.88 -26.12
CA LEU A 212 9.06 -17.08 -25.28
C LEU A 212 10.28 -17.88 -24.79
N TYR A 213 10.07 -19.06 -24.21
CA TYR A 213 11.16 -19.89 -23.69
C TYR A 213 11.99 -20.54 -24.80
N SER A 214 11.48 -20.62 -26.04
CA SER A 214 12.21 -21.11 -27.20
C SER A 214 13.16 -20.08 -27.84
N LEU A 215 13.05 -18.78 -27.50
CA LEU A 215 13.85 -17.72 -28.11
C LEU A 215 15.37 -17.90 -27.95
N GLY A 216 15.78 -18.73 -26.98
CA GLY A 216 17.17 -18.85 -26.58
C GLY A 216 17.73 -17.51 -26.09
N ILE A 217 19.00 -17.52 -25.72
CA ILE A 217 19.76 -16.30 -25.42
C ILE A 217 20.97 -16.32 -26.33
N LEU A 218 21.27 -15.21 -26.99
CA LEU A 218 22.42 -15.09 -27.89
C LEU A 218 23.70 -15.61 -27.21
N ASP A 219 24.57 -16.30 -27.97
CA ASP A 219 25.73 -17.08 -27.47
C ASP A 219 26.82 -16.27 -26.74
N ARG A 220 26.64 -14.95 -26.59
CA ARG A 220 27.52 -14.05 -25.84
C ARG A 220 26.82 -13.29 -24.72
N LEU A 221 25.52 -13.52 -24.55
CA LEU A 221 24.71 -12.88 -23.52
C LEU A 221 24.36 -13.90 -22.43
N ASN A 222 24.47 -13.44 -21.18
CA ASN A 222 23.95 -14.17 -20.02
C ASN A 222 22.48 -13.82 -19.74
N GLN A 223 22.04 -12.67 -20.25
CA GLN A 223 20.68 -12.19 -20.09
C GLN A 223 20.24 -11.39 -21.31
N GLN A 224 18.95 -11.40 -21.61
CA GLN A 224 18.36 -10.69 -22.73
C GLN A 224 17.02 -10.08 -22.32
N GLU A 225 16.91 -8.77 -22.44
CA GLU A 225 15.68 -8.04 -22.14
C GLU A 225 14.62 -8.29 -23.23
N LEU A 226 13.37 -8.40 -22.81
CA LEU A 226 12.20 -8.59 -23.64
C LEU A 226 11.36 -7.30 -23.63
N PRO A 227 11.62 -6.36 -24.55
CA PRO A 227 10.93 -5.08 -24.57
C PRO A 227 9.44 -5.26 -24.86
N LEU A 228 8.62 -4.47 -24.18
CA LEU A 228 7.21 -4.32 -24.45
C LEU A 228 6.97 -3.29 -25.58
N ARG A 229 5.76 -3.28 -26.13
CA ARG A 229 5.34 -2.34 -27.17
C ARG A 229 5.26 -0.93 -26.61
N ASP A 230 5.81 0.03 -27.36
CA ASP A 230 5.91 1.44 -26.94
C ASP A 230 4.52 2.04 -26.58
N GLY A 231 3.46 1.65 -27.30
CA GLY A 231 2.08 2.13 -27.04
C GLY A 231 1.40 1.56 -25.78
N LEU A 232 2.07 0.70 -25.01
CA LEU A 232 1.58 0.17 -23.73
C LEU A 232 2.31 0.76 -22.53
N LEU A 233 3.49 1.36 -22.72
CA LEU A 233 4.39 1.73 -21.62
C LEU A 233 3.73 2.62 -20.57
N ASP A 234 2.94 3.60 -20.99
CA ASP A 234 2.24 4.54 -20.09
C ASP A 234 0.86 4.04 -19.62
N LYS A 235 0.53 2.76 -19.82
CA LYS A 235 -0.73 2.19 -19.31
C LYS A 235 -0.50 1.49 -17.98
N PHE A 236 -1.50 1.58 -17.10
CA PHE A 236 -1.52 0.84 -15.85
C PHE A 236 -1.57 -0.67 -16.10
N ILE A 237 -0.90 -1.43 -15.22
CA ILE A 237 -0.88 -2.90 -15.26
C ILE A 237 -2.21 -3.50 -14.75
N PHE A 238 -2.82 -2.85 -13.76
CA PHE A 238 -4.06 -3.28 -13.09
C PHE A 238 -5.20 -2.29 -13.32
#